data_AF-A0A7S2H092-F1
#
_entry.id   AF-A0A7S2H092-F1
#
_cell.length_a   1.000
_cell.length_b   1.000
_cell.length_c   1.000
_cell.angle_alpha   90.00
_cell.angle_beta   90.00
_cell.angle_gamma   90.00
#
_symmetry.space_group_name_H-M   'P 1'
#
loop_
_entity.id
_entity.type
_entity.pdbx_description
1 polymer ?
#
loop_
_entity_poly.entity_id
_entity_poly.type
_entity_poly.pdbx_seq_one_letter_code
_entity_poly.pdbx_strand_id
1 'polypeptide(L)'
;VSFGDIDIVSFREDMILNQPIEDWPIVEVLISFFSDGFPLDKAEAYVALRKPHCINDLTAQRLLLDRRRVYALLEENGIPCPQALIVERGEDGELRGAAAQHFSEAEDFLCIGEK
;
A
#
# COMPACT_ATOMS: atom_id res chain seq x y z
N VAL A 1 5.20 27.58 2.50
CA VAL A 1 3.95 28.35 2.75
C VAL A 1 3.71 28.31 4.23
N SER A 2 3.46 29.44 4.89
CA SER A 2 3.25 29.48 6.34
C SER A 2 1.78 29.78 6.66
N PHE A 3 1.24 29.08 7.66
CA PHE A 3 -0.11 29.27 8.19
C PHE A 3 -0.03 29.38 9.71
N GLY A 4 0.00 30.61 10.24
CA GLY A 4 0.24 30.82 11.67
C GLY A 4 1.59 30.24 12.08
N ASP A 5 1.57 29.32 13.03
CA ASP A 5 2.76 28.66 13.59
C ASP A 5 3.20 27.41 12.79
N ILE A 6 2.62 27.16 11.61
CA ILE A 6 2.91 25.97 10.79
C ILE A 6 3.63 26.39 9.50
N ASP A 7 4.83 25.85 9.31
CA ASP A 7 5.59 25.96 8.06
C ASP A 7 5.45 24.68 7.23
N ILE A 8 4.94 24.83 6.01
CA ILE A 8 4.79 23.71 5.06
C ILE A 8 6.03 23.64 4.16
N VAL A 9 6.71 22.49 4.21
CA VAL A 9 7.86 22.14 3.37
C VAL A 9 7.48 20.97 2.46
N SER A 10 7.51 21.19 1.15
CA SER A 10 7.31 20.12 0.16
C SER A 10 8.67 19.53 -0.23
N PHE A 11 8.82 18.23 -0.07
CA PHE A 11 10.03 17.53 -0.50
C PHE A 11 9.97 17.41 -2.03
N ARG A 12 11.07 17.73 -2.71
CA ARG A 12 11.11 17.66 -4.18
C ARG A 12 11.30 16.22 -4.63
N GLU A 13 10.70 15.85 -5.75
CA GLU A 13 10.80 14.49 -6.31
C GLU A 13 12.26 14.06 -6.52
N ASP A 14 13.09 14.90 -7.17
CA ASP A 14 14.51 14.63 -7.38
C ASP A 14 15.27 14.33 -6.07
N MET A 15 14.93 15.03 -4.98
CA MET A 15 15.49 14.75 -3.66
C MET A 15 15.02 13.39 -3.13
N ILE A 16 13.71 13.13 -3.21
CA ILE A 16 13.12 11.87 -2.75
C ILE A 16 13.75 10.67 -3.49
N LEU A 17 13.96 10.80 -4.79
CA LEU A 17 14.53 9.74 -5.61
C LEU A 17 16.05 9.63 -5.43
N ASN A 18 16.78 10.74 -5.58
CA ASN A 18 18.22 10.70 -5.83
C ASN A 18 19.08 11.08 -4.62
N GLN A 19 18.57 11.86 -3.67
CA GLN A 19 19.37 12.33 -2.52
C GLN A 19 19.30 11.34 -1.34
N PRO A 20 20.37 11.24 -0.54
CA PRO A 20 20.36 10.45 0.69
C PRO A 20 19.37 11.05 1.71
N ILE A 21 18.81 10.20 2.58
CA ILE A 21 17.73 10.60 3.51
C ILE A 21 18.22 11.58 4.59
N GLU A 22 19.52 11.61 4.84
CA GLU A 22 20.18 12.51 5.77
C GLU A 22 20.06 13.98 5.32
N ASP A 23 20.01 14.22 4.01
CA ASP A 23 19.95 15.54 3.39
C ASP A 23 18.50 16.05 3.22
N TRP A 24 17.51 15.21 3.50
CA TRP A 24 16.11 15.62 3.41
C TRP A 24 15.77 16.62 4.54
N PRO A 25 14.83 17.56 4.31
CA PRO A 25 14.43 18.52 5.33
C PRO A 25 13.99 17.82 6.62
N ILE A 26 14.33 18.41 7.76
CA ILE A 26 13.87 17.92 9.07
C ILE A 26 12.50 18.50 9.34
N VAL A 27 11.51 17.65 9.66
CA VAL A 27 10.14 18.07 9.97
C VAL A 27 9.68 17.42 11.28
N GLU A 28 8.78 18.10 11.98
CA GLU A 28 8.14 17.56 13.19
C GLU A 28 6.96 16.64 12.83
N VAL A 29 6.26 16.95 11.73
CA VAL A 29 5.11 16.20 11.23
C VAL A 29 5.38 15.82 9.78
N LEU A 30 5.17 14.54 9.45
CA LEU A 30 5.32 14.01 8.10
C LEU A 30 3.96 13.55 7.55
N ILE A 31 3.61 14.07 6.37
CA ILE A 31 2.53 13.54 5.54
C ILE A 31 3.19 12.91 4.32
N SER A 32 3.05 11.61 4.17
CA SER A 32 3.63 10.86 3.06
C SER A 32 2.73 9.69 2.70
N PHE A 33 2.63 9.38 1.41
CA PHE A 33 1.80 8.33 0.88
C PHE A 33 2.44 7.73 -0.37
N PHE A 34 2.33 6.42 -0.52
CA PHE A 34 2.82 5.68 -1.66
C PHE A 34 1.99 5.97 -2.91
N SER A 35 2.69 6.10 -4.02
CA SER A 35 2.16 5.99 -5.38
C SER A 35 3.17 5.23 -6.23
N ASP A 36 2.80 4.88 -7.46
CA ASP A 36 3.72 4.21 -8.38
C ASP A 36 5.03 5.01 -8.55
N GLY A 37 6.16 4.32 -8.52
CA GLY A 37 7.50 4.92 -8.54
C GLY A 37 8.01 5.55 -7.22
N PHE A 38 7.20 5.64 -6.16
CA PHE A 38 7.62 6.22 -4.88
C PHE A 38 8.53 5.27 -4.07
N PRO A 39 9.72 5.71 -3.60
CA PRO A 39 10.66 4.86 -2.88
C PRO A 39 10.26 4.71 -1.40
N LEU A 40 9.26 3.85 -1.13
CA LEU A 40 8.70 3.64 0.20
C LEU A 40 9.78 3.27 1.24
N ASP A 41 10.74 2.41 0.87
CA ASP A 41 11.85 1.99 1.74
C ASP A 41 12.68 3.20 2.22
N LYS A 42 12.94 4.18 1.34
CA LYS A 42 13.66 5.42 1.72
C LYS A 42 12.83 6.27 2.67
N ALA A 43 11.52 6.37 2.44
CA ALA A 43 10.64 7.14 3.32
C ALA A 43 10.53 6.50 4.71
N GLU A 44 10.43 5.16 4.81
CA GLU A 44 10.47 4.43 6.08
C GLU A 44 11.81 4.64 6.80
N ALA A 45 12.93 4.59 6.07
CA ALA A 45 14.26 4.86 6.63
C ALA A 45 14.40 6.31 7.14
N TYR A 46 13.86 7.30 6.42
CA TYR A 46 13.79 8.69 6.88
C TYR A 46 12.98 8.81 8.18
N VAL A 47 11.83 8.13 8.27
CA VAL A 47 11.00 8.11 9.49
C VAL A 47 11.77 7.48 10.66
N ALA A 48 12.49 6.38 10.43
CA ALA A 48 13.32 5.76 11.45
C ALA A 48 14.46 6.68 11.93
N LEU A 49 15.07 7.43 11.02
CA LEU A 49 16.17 8.38 11.30
C LEU A 49 15.69 9.61 12.07
N ARG A 50 14.60 10.26 11.60
CA ARG A 50 14.16 11.57 12.10
C ARG A 50 13.03 11.51 13.11
N LYS A 51 12.29 10.39 13.16
CA LYS A 51 11.16 10.14 14.07
C LYS A 51 10.09 11.26 14.06
N PRO A 52 9.66 11.77 12.89
CA PRO A 52 8.57 12.73 12.84
C PRO A 52 7.25 12.08 13.28
N HIS A 53 6.30 12.88 13.73
CA HIS A 53 4.92 12.42 13.87
C HIS A 53 4.33 12.15 12.49
N CYS A 54 4.08 10.88 12.16
CA CYS A 54 3.55 10.49 10.86
C CYS A 54 2.02 10.54 10.88
N ILE A 55 1.43 11.34 10.00
CA ILE A 55 -0.04 11.39 9.85
C ILE A 55 -0.56 10.11 9.21
N ASN A 56 0.16 9.58 8.22
CA ASN A 56 -0.08 8.26 7.66
C ASN A 56 1.07 7.33 8.05
N ASP A 57 0.76 6.18 8.62
CA ASP A 57 1.74 5.14 8.86
C ASP A 57 2.27 4.62 7.52
N LEU A 58 3.58 4.71 7.29
CA LEU A 58 4.20 4.30 6.02
C LEU A 58 4.24 2.78 5.85
N THR A 59 4.46 2.04 6.92
CA THR A 59 4.58 0.58 6.87
C THR A 59 3.23 -0.08 6.64
N ALA A 60 2.17 0.47 7.23
CA ALA A 60 0.79 0.05 7.00
C ALA A 60 0.37 0.25 5.52
N GLN A 61 0.99 1.17 4.77
CA GLN A 61 0.66 1.36 3.36
C GLN A 61 1.03 0.14 2.51
N ARG A 62 1.97 -0.70 2.93
CA ARG A 62 2.26 -1.98 2.25
C ARG A 62 1.07 -2.92 2.27
N LEU A 63 0.26 -2.87 3.33
CA LEU A 63 -0.98 -3.64 3.41
C LEU A 63 -1.95 -3.24 2.30
N LEU A 64 -2.04 -1.94 2.01
CA LEU A 64 -2.95 -1.38 1.00
C LEU A 64 -2.59 -1.82 -0.43
N LEU A 65 -1.37 -2.29 -0.66
CA LEU A 65 -0.93 -2.80 -1.97
C LEU A 65 -1.43 -4.21 -2.26
N ASP A 66 -1.95 -4.93 -1.26
CA ASP A 66 -2.47 -6.29 -1.42
C ASP A 66 -3.93 -6.36 -0.97
N ARG A 67 -4.84 -6.41 -1.94
CA ARG A 67 -6.29 -6.50 -1.69
C ARG A 67 -6.64 -7.68 -0.78
N ARG A 68 -5.94 -8.82 -0.88
CA ARG A 68 -6.20 -10.01 -0.04
C ARG A 68 -5.96 -9.68 1.42
N ARG A 69 -4.86 -8.97 1.72
CA ARG A 69 -4.50 -8.59 3.09
C ARG A 69 -5.40 -7.49 3.64
N VAL A 70 -5.86 -6.56 2.79
CA VAL A 70 -6.88 -5.58 3.17
C VAL A 70 -8.17 -6.28 3.59
N TYR A 71 -8.70 -7.20 2.77
CA TYR A 71 -9.90 -7.96 3.11
C TYR A 71 -9.74 -8.77 4.40
N ALA A 72 -8.61 -9.46 4.56
CA ALA A 72 -8.32 -10.22 5.78
C ALA A 72 -8.33 -9.32 7.04
N LEU A 73 -7.71 -8.13 6.97
CA LEU A 73 -7.72 -7.20 8.09
C LEU A 73 -9.13 -6.67 8.41
N LEU A 74 -9.92 -6.36 7.37
CA LEU A 74 -11.29 -5.90 7.56
C LEU A 74 -12.15 -6.99 8.23
N GLU A 75 -12.00 -8.25 7.80
CA GLU A 75 -12.68 -9.40 8.38
C GLU A 75 -12.27 -9.64 9.84
N GLU A 76 -10.97 -9.59 10.14
CA GLU A 76 -10.43 -9.72 11.51
C GLU A 76 -11.03 -8.66 12.47
N ASN A 77 -11.31 -7.47 11.95
CA ASN A 77 -11.91 -6.37 12.72
C ASN A 77 -13.45 -6.34 12.65
N GLY A 78 -14.08 -7.37 12.07
CA GLY A 78 -15.54 -7.47 11.98
C GLY A 78 -16.19 -6.40 11.12
N ILE A 79 -15.44 -5.82 10.17
CA ILE A 79 -15.93 -4.79 9.25
C ILE A 79 -16.65 -5.49 8.09
N PRO A 80 -17.95 -5.25 7.87
CA PRO A 80 -18.69 -5.87 6.78
C PRO A 80 -18.10 -5.51 5.41
N CYS A 81 -17.77 -6.53 4.63
CA CYS A 81 -17.25 -6.40 3.26
C CYS A 81 -18.12 -7.22 2.29
N PRO A 82 -18.16 -6.86 0.99
CA PRO A 82 -18.70 -7.75 -0.03
C PRO A 82 -18.05 -9.12 0.03
N GLN A 83 -18.81 -10.19 -0.21
CA GLN A 83 -18.24 -11.53 -0.33
C GLN A 83 -17.23 -11.55 -1.48
N ALA A 84 -16.01 -11.97 -1.18
CA ALA A 84 -14.93 -12.05 -2.13
C ALA A 84 -14.34 -13.46 -2.13
N LEU A 85 -13.89 -13.89 -3.30
CA LEU A 85 -13.20 -15.16 -3.49
C LEU A 85 -11.82 -14.87 -4.08
N ILE A 86 -10.80 -15.54 -3.56
CA ILE A 86 -9.40 -15.33 -3.94
C ILE A 86 -8.96 -16.51 -4.80
N VAL A 87 -8.49 -16.20 -6.00
CA VAL A 87 -7.87 -17.13 -6.94
C VAL A 87 -6.51 -16.57 -7.31
N GLU A 88 -5.48 -17.39 -7.18
CA GLU A 88 -4.11 -17.03 -7.51
C GLU A 88 -3.66 -17.81 -8.74
N ARG A 89 -3.10 -17.12 -9.73
CA ARG A 89 -2.52 -17.75 -10.92
C ARG A 89 -1.02 -17.89 -10.72
N GLY A 90 -0.54 -19.12 -10.67
CA GLY A 90 0.89 -19.42 -10.60
C GLY A 90 1.61 -19.09 -11.91
N GLU A 91 2.95 -19.07 -11.86
CA GLU A 91 3.80 -18.88 -13.05
C GLU A 91 3.66 -20.02 -14.07
N ASP A 92 3.29 -21.20 -13.58
CA ASP A 92 2.93 -22.40 -14.34
C ASP A 92 1.53 -22.31 -14.99
N GLY A 93 0.78 -21.24 -14.72
CA GLY A 93 -0.60 -21.05 -15.16
C GLY A 93 -1.63 -21.77 -14.30
N GLU A 94 -1.18 -22.56 -13.31
CA GLU A 94 -2.05 -23.30 -12.39
C GLU A 94 -2.79 -22.35 -11.46
N LEU A 95 -4.08 -22.64 -11.24
CA LEU A 95 -4.91 -21.86 -10.33
C LEU A 95 -4.81 -22.41 -8.91
N ARG A 96 -4.61 -21.52 -7.94
CA ARG A 96 -4.42 -21.84 -6.52
C ARG A 96 -5.40 -21.04 -5.66
N GLY A 97 -5.65 -21.54 -4.45
CA GLY A 97 -6.58 -20.92 -3.49
C GLY A 97 -7.91 -21.67 -3.36
N ALA A 98 -8.67 -21.35 -2.32
CA ALA A 98 -9.90 -22.08 -1.97
C ALA A 98 -10.98 -22.04 -3.05
N ALA A 99 -10.99 -21.00 -3.89
CA ALA A 99 -11.94 -20.85 -4.98
C ALA A 99 -11.45 -21.40 -6.33
N ALA A 100 -10.19 -21.83 -6.43
CA ALA A 100 -9.58 -22.22 -7.71
C ALA A 100 -10.32 -23.39 -8.40
N GLN A 101 -10.75 -24.38 -7.62
CA GLN A 101 -11.49 -25.54 -8.12
C GLN A 101 -12.89 -25.21 -8.70
N HIS A 102 -13.41 -24.02 -8.38
CA HIS A 102 -14.73 -23.56 -8.83
C HIS A 102 -14.63 -22.35 -9.76
N PHE A 103 -13.42 -21.92 -10.11
CA PHE A 103 -13.18 -20.77 -10.97
C PHE A 103 -12.99 -21.21 -12.41
N SER A 104 -13.69 -20.58 -13.33
CA SER A 104 -13.39 -20.67 -14.76
C SER A 104 -13.35 -19.30 -15.41
N GLU A 105 -12.39 -19.11 -16.31
CA GLU A 105 -12.16 -17.86 -17.05
C GLU A 105 -12.17 -18.18 -18.54
N ALA A 106 -12.96 -17.43 -19.30
CA ALA A 106 -13.00 -17.43 -20.75
C ALA A 106 -12.76 -16.01 -21.26
N GLU A 107 -12.72 -15.82 -22.59
CA GLU A 107 -12.42 -14.53 -23.22
C GLU A 107 -13.35 -13.40 -22.74
N ASP A 108 -14.64 -13.70 -22.58
CA ASP A 108 -15.69 -12.70 -22.30
C ASP A 108 -16.37 -12.88 -20.92
N PHE A 109 -15.97 -13.87 -20.12
CA PHE A 109 -16.62 -14.10 -18.83
C PHE A 109 -15.73 -14.78 -17.79
N LEU A 110 -16.10 -14.55 -16.52
CA LEU A 110 -15.60 -15.26 -15.36
C LEU A 110 -16.78 -15.96 -14.66
N CYS A 111 -16.59 -17.21 -14.26
CA CYS A 111 -17.55 -17.97 -13.47
C CYS A 111 -16.90 -18.43 -12.16
N ILE A 112 -17.66 -18.37 -11.07
CA ILE A 112 -17.28 -18.95 -9.79
C ILE A 112 -18.45 -19.77 -9.24
N GLY A 113 -18.24 -21.08 -9.07
CA GLY A 113 -19.27 -22.05 -8.64
C GLY A 113 -19.69 -23.03 -9.75
N GLU A 114 -20.50 -24.03 -9.39
CA GLU A 114 -21.22 -24.84 -10.38
C GLU A 114 -22.43 -24.04 -10.93
N LYS A 115 -22.80 -24.29 -12.20
CA LYS A 115 -24.06 -23.79 -12.76
C LYS A 115 -25.28 -24.39 -12.06
#